data_AF-A0A653LVJ4-F1
#
_entry.id   AF-A0A653LVJ4-F1
#
_cell.length_a   1.000
_cell.length_b   1.000
_cell.length_c   1.000
_cell.angle_alpha   90.00
_cell.angle_beta   90.00
_cell.angle_gamma   90.00
#
_symmetry.space_group_name_H-M   'P 1'
#
loop_
_entity.id
_entity.type
_entity.pdbx_description
1 polymer ?
#
loop_
_entity_poly.entity_id
_entity_poly.type
_entity_poly.pdbx_seq_one_letter_code
_entity_poly.pdbx_strand_id
1 'polypeptide(L)'
;MSSAVAAFLRGVERRAAAFAQWQSGDIETGDAALAAAMTDFGQLATNTPFPDWPRRFWAQLLAAPALRAPAVLPDDADGLPALAGLSGGPRVTVLLRMVAGLPEHEAAAVLGVTRATYRLGLQRALPHREDGSPDPEAWRRIAEAAQAAIRALPPDRLARLAGLREAALRGQVPPLRRFPLQRAVVAPPPVEAAAPAARTRARWLWPAQALVLLAMLAALAWTWRDAWPGGGLDDDTTIRIEALPDAQAPAATYDAEVALLTAPDFDLLTEADAATWREDPAFYAWLSTQIEAPVDDTRDAHLDAVPDTADGMETTDADL
;
A
#
# COMPACT_ATOMS: atom_id res chain seq x y z
N MET A 1 -4.33 19.99 -27.80
CA MET A 1 -4.08 20.10 -26.34
C MET A 1 -3.60 21.50 -25.99
N SER A 2 -3.99 22.02 -24.82
CA SER A 2 -3.75 23.41 -24.39
C SER A 2 -2.29 23.68 -24.00
N SER A 3 -1.75 24.85 -24.37
CA SER A 3 -0.41 25.32 -23.97
C SER A 3 -0.24 25.41 -22.45
N ALA A 4 -1.33 25.64 -21.71
CA ALA A 4 -1.34 25.69 -20.25
C ALA A 4 -0.97 24.33 -19.63
N VAL A 5 -1.46 23.22 -20.18
CA VAL A 5 -1.13 21.86 -19.70
C VAL A 5 0.36 21.59 -19.90
N ALA A 6 0.90 21.95 -21.06
CA ALA A 6 2.33 21.79 -21.34
C ALA A 6 3.21 22.61 -20.38
N ALA A 7 2.81 23.85 -20.07
CA ALA A 7 3.51 24.71 -19.12
C ALA A 7 3.45 24.15 -17.69
N PHE A 8 2.28 23.68 -17.25
CA PHE A 8 2.11 23.03 -15.95
C PHE A 8 2.98 21.77 -15.83
N LEU A 9 2.91 20.86 -16.81
CA LEU A 9 3.70 19.62 -16.81
C LEU A 9 5.19 19.92 -16.75
N ARG A 10 5.68 20.90 -17.53
CA ARG A 10 7.08 21.35 -17.48
C ARG A 10 7.47 21.89 -16.10
N GLY A 11 6.56 22.56 -15.39
CA GLY A 11 6.80 23.07 -14.03
C GLY A 11 6.86 21.97 -12.96
N VAL A 12 6.19 20.83 -13.16
CA VAL A 12 6.13 19.74 -12.18
C VAL A 12 7.08 18.57 -12.50
N GLU A 13 7.52 18.43 -13.75
CA GLU A 13 8.24 17.23 -14.25
C GLU A 13 9.43 16.82 -13.38
N ARG A 14 10.27 17.78 -12.97
CA ARG A 14 11.48 17.48 -12.18
C ARG A 14 11.15 16.93 -10.79
N ARG A 15 10.17 17.56 -10.14
CA ARG A 15 9.71 17.16 -8.80
C ARG A 15 9.00 15.82 -8.86
N ALA A 16 8.15 15.63 -9.87
CA ALA A 16 7.42 14.39 -10.07
C ALA A 16 8.36 13.22 -10.38
N ALA A 17 9.43 13.43 -11.16
CA ALA A 17 10.42 12.40 -11.47
C ALA A 17 11.25 11.98 -10.24
N ALA A 18 11.70 12.96 -9.44
CA ALA A 18 12.41 12.67 -8.18
C ALA A 18 11.48 11.96 -7.17
N PHE A 19 10.24 12.44 -7.04
CA PHE A 19 9.22 11.83 -6.19
C PHE A 19 8.96 10.38 -6.59
N ALA A 20 8.71 10.12 -7.87
CA ALA A 20 8.39 8.79 -8.38
C ALA A 20 9.57 7.82 -8.18
N GLN A 21 10.81 8.27 -8.43
CA GLN A 21 12.02 7.49 -8.16
C GLN A 21 12.17 7.12 -6.69
N TRP A 22 12.02 8.07 -5.77
CA TRP A 22 12.21 7.80 -4.34
C TRP A 22 11.08 6.96 -3.75
N GLN A 23 9.87 7.09 -4.29
CA GLN A 23 8.75 6.26 -3.89
C GLN A 23 8.87 4.83 -4.46
N SER A 24 9.20 4.66 -5.74
CA SER A 24 9.34 3.33 -6.36
C SER A 24 10.63 2.60 -5.97
N GLY A 25 11.70 3.35 -5.67
CA GLY A 25 13.06 2.85 -5.46
C GLY A 25 13.87 2.66 -6.75
N ASP A 26 13.28 2.95 -7.92
CA ASP A 26 13.93 2.78 -9.23
C ASP A 26 13.59 3.91 -10.20
N ILE A 27 14.61 4.40 -10.90
CA ILE A 27 14.49 5.54 -11.82
C ILE A 27 13.58 5.18 -13.00
N GLU A 28 13.78 4.02 -13.62
CA GLU A 28 13.02 3.63 -14.81
C GLU A 28 11.55 3.38 -14.48
N THR A 29 11.30 2.67 -13.39
CA THR A 29 9.94 2.42 -12.86
C THR A 29 9.25 3.73 -12.48
N GLY A 30 9.98 4.67 -11.87
CA GLY A 30 9.45 6.00 -11.53
C GLY A 30 9.12 6.85 -12.77
N ASP A 31 10.02 6.91 -13.74
CA ASP A 31 9.82 7.64 -14.99
C ASP A 31 8.67 7.03 -15.82
N ALA A 32 8.48 5.71 -15.75
CA ALA A 32 7.35 5.01 -16.37
C ALA A 32 6.01 5.44 -15.76
N ALA A 33 5.92 5.43 -14.43
CA ALA A 33 4.73 5.87 -13.69
C ALA A 33 4.41 7.33 -14.00
N LEU A 34 5.44 8.18 -14.10
CA LEU A 34 5.27 9.58 -14.47
C LEU A 34 4.76 9.76 -15.90
N ALA A 35 5.28 9.00 -16.87
CA ALA A 35 4.81 9.07 -18.26
C ALA A 35 3.33 8.70 -18.39
N ALA A 36 2.89 7.66 -17.68
CA ALA A 36 1.48 7.28 -17.61
C ALA A 36 0.64 8.41 -16.98
N ALA A 37 1.06 8.93 -15.82
CA ALA A 37 0.35 10.02 -15.15
C ALA A 37 0.27 11.30 -16.01
N MET A 38 1.32 11.65 -16.75
CA MET A 38 1.31 12.79 -17.69
C MET A 38 0.29 12.60 -18.82
N THR A 39 0.15 11.36 -19.31
CA THR A 39 -0.79 11.02 -20.38
C THR A 39 -2.23 11.15 -19.88
N ASP A 40 -2.54 10.56 -18.73
CA ASP A 40 -3.87 10.61 -18.12
C ASP A 40 -4.25 12.04 -17.69
N PHE A 41 -3.28 12.80 -17.18
CA PHE A 41 -3.50 14.17 -16.75
C PHE A 41 -3.98 15.09 -17.88
N GLY A 42 -3.56 14.83 -19.12
CA GLY A 42 -4.02 15.60 -20.28
C GLY A 42 -5.54 15.56 -20.46
N GLN A 43 -6.18 14.41 -20.19
CA GLN A 43 -7.64 14.29 -20.21
C GLN A 43 -8.25 14.92 -18.95
N LEU A 44 -7.68 14.64 -17.78
CA LEU A 44 -8.13 15.15 -16.48
C LEU A 44 -8.19 16.69 -16.45
N ALA A 45 -7.18 17.35 -17.01
CA ALA A 45 -7.06 18.81 -17.04
C ALA A 45 -8.17 19.48 -17.85
N THR A 46 -8.84 18.78 -18.77
CA THR A 46 -9.94 19.32 -19.58
C THR A 46 -11.20 19.55 -18.73
N ASN A 47 -11.39 18.73 -17.69
CA ASN A 47 -12.57 18.75 -16.81
C ASN A 47 -12.28 19.32 -15.42
N THR A 48 -11.05 19.81 -15.19
CA THR A 48 -10.59 20.23 -13.86
C THR A 48 -10.23 21.72 -13.89
N PRO A 49 -10.72 22.54 -12.94
CA PRO A 49 -10.28 23.93 -12.78
C PRO A 49 -8.77 24.02 -12.54
N PHE A 50 -8.13 25.04 -13.11
CA PHE A 50 -6.67 25.24 -13.00
C PHE A 50 -6.12 25.19 -11.56
N PRO A 51 -6.76 25.79 -10.53
CA PRO A 51 -6.28 25.71 -9.15
C PRO A 51 -6.19 24.29 -8.59
N ASP A 52 -7.01 23.37 -9.09
CA ASP A 52 -7.06 21.98 -8.61
C ASP A 52 -6.04 21.07 -9.31
N TRP A 53 -5.36 21.56 -10.34
CA TRP A 53 -4.42 20.78 -11.15
C TRP A 53 -3.28 20.15 -10.34
N PRO A 54 -2.57 20.85 -9.44
CA PRO A 54 -1.50 20.25 -8.64
C PRO A 54 -2.02 19.05 -7.84
N ARG A 55 -3.09 19.25 -7.06
CA ARG A 55 -3.72 18.20 -6.23
C ARG A 55 -4.11 17.00 -7.08
N ARG A 56 -4.80 17.22 -8.21
CA ARG A 56 -5.27 16.16 -9.10
C ARG A 56 -4.12 15.41 -9.77
N PHE A 57 -3.07 16.12 -10.17
CA PHE A 57 -1.86 15.51 -10.73
C PHE A 57 -1.18 14.57 -9.74
N TRP A 58 -0.96 15.01 -8.49
CA TRP A 58 -0.30 14.19 -7.47
C TRP A 58 -1.14 12.97 -7.07
N ALA A 59 -2.47 13.13 -6.98
CA ALA A 59 -3.37 12.00 -6.75
C ALA A 59 -3.32 10.98 -7.90
N GLN A 60 -3.31 11.44 -9.16
CA GLN A 60 -3.18 10.57 -10.33
C GLN A 60 -1.83 9.85 -10.35
N LEU A 61 -0.75 10.56 -10.04
CA LEU A 61 0.59 9.97 -9.97
C LEU A 61 0.64 8.84 -8.93
N LEU A 62 0.09 9.07 -7.73
CA LEU A 62 0.05 8.07 -6.66
C LEU A 62 -0.91 6.91 -6.92
N ALA A 63 -1.85 7.06 -7.84
CA ALA A 63 -2.68 5.95 -8.31
C ALA A 63 -1.87 4.93 -9.15
N ALA A 64 -0.68 5.30 -9.66
CA ALA A 64 0.17 4.38 -10.40
C ALA A 64 0.55 3.15 -9.55
N PRO A 65 0.34 1.90 -10.02
CA PRO A 65 0.61 0.69 -9.24
C PRO A 65 2.06 0.60 -8.73
N ALA A 66 3.01 1.07 -9.55
CA ALA A 66 4.42 1.11 -9.23
C ALA A 66 4.77 1.97 -7.99
N LEU A 67 3.92 2.93 -7.62
CA LEU A 67 4.13 3.80 -6.45
C LEU A 67 3.38 3.30 -5.21
N ARG A 68 2.38 2.41 -5.39
CA ARG A 68 1.59 1.79 -4.32
C ARG A 68 2.28 0.60 -3.65
N ALA A 69 3.18 -0.08 -4.38
CA ALA A 69 4.01 -1.17 -3.86
C ALA A 69 5.48 -0.77 -3.84
N PRO A 70 5.89 0.13 -2.92
CA PRO A 70 7.24 0.67 -2.89
C PRO A 70 8.26 -0.40 -2.54
N ALA A 71 9.32 -0.49 -3.34
CA ALA A 71 10.46 -1.35 -3.03
C ALA A 71 11.27 -0.76 -1.86
N VAL A 72 12.02 -1.64 -1.19
CA VAL A 72 13.06 -1.22 -0.23
C VAL A 72 14.07 -0.36 -0.98
N LEU A 73 14.36 0.84 -0.46
CA LEU A 73 15.33 1.72 -1.08
C LEU A 73 16.73 1.11 -0.83
N PRO A 74 17.57 0.94 -1.87
CA PRO A 74 18.95 0.54 -1.64
C PRO A 74 19.68 1.56 -0.75
N ASP A 75 20.54 1.10 0.16
CA ASP A 75 21.37 1.98 1.01
C ASP A 75 22.29 2.89 0.19
N ASP A 76 22.69 2.41 -0.99
CA ASP A 76 23.54 3.09 -1.98
C ASP A 76 22.71 3.78 -3.09
N ALA A 77 21.40 3.92 -2.91
CA ALA A 77 20.58 4.64 -3.88
C ALA A 77 21.03 6.10 -3.92
N ASP A 78 20.92 6.74 -5.09
CA ASP A 78 21.04 8.19 -5.31
C ASP A 78 19.90 8.97 -4.60
N GLY A 79 19.49 8.50 -3.42
CA GLY A 79 18.32 8.88 -2.66
C GLY A 79 18.68 9.62 -1.38
N LEU A 80 17.69 10.33 -0.85
CA LEU A 80 17.77 10.95 0.46
C LEU A 80 17.99 9.86 1.51
N PRO A 81 19.14 9.82 2.23
CA PRO A 81 19.42 8.77 3.20
C PRO A 81 18.36 8.72 4.31
N ALA A 82 17.74 9.86 4.62
CA ALA A 82 16.63 9.96 5.56
C ALA A 82 15.36 9.18 5.14
N LEU A 83 15.25 8.76 3.87
CA LEU A 83 14.12 7.98 3.36
C LEU A 83 14.39 6.47 3.32
N ALA A 84 15.66 6.04 3.43
CA ALA A 84 16.05 4.63 3.23
C ALA A 84 15.39 3.69 4.26
N GLY A 85 15.20 4.15 5.51
CA GLY A 85 14.54 3.40 6.58
C GLY A 85 13.01 3.51 6.61
N LEU A 86 12.39 4.34 5.75
CA LEU A 86 10.94 4.56 5.78
C LEU A 86 10.21 3.54 4.92
N SER A 87 9.15 2.94 5.48
CA SER A 87 8.19 2.16 4.71
C SER A 87 7.35 3.07 3.79
N GLY A 88 6.63 2.47 2.84
CA GLY A 88 5.93 3.17 1.77
C GLY A 88 5.00 4.32 2.18
N GLY A 89 4.19 4.11 3.23
CA GLY A 89 3.22 5.09 3.73
C GLY A 89 3.87 6.33 4.38
N PRO A 90 4.75 6.14 5.38
CA PRO A 90 5.55 7.23 5.94
C PRO A 90 6.38 7.96 4.87
N ARG A 91 6.99 7.22 3.94
CA ARG A 91 7.79 7.79 2.84
C ARG A 91 6.96 8.72 1.96
N VAL A 92 5.79 8.29 1.50
CA VAL A 92 4.93 9.14 0.64
C VAL A 92 4.49 10.40 1.37
N THR A 93 4.23 10.31 2.68
CA THR A 93 3.83 11.45 3.51
C THR A 93 4.91 12.53 3.53
N VAL A 94 6.17 12.13 3.75
CA VAL A 94 7.33 13.03 3.73
C VAL A 94 7.59 13.58 2.33
N LEU A 95 7.51 12.74 1.31
CA LEU A 95 7.72 13.13 -0.09
C LEU A 95 6.69 14.17 -0.55
N LEU A 96 5.42 14.04 -0.16
CA LEU A 96 4.39 15.03 -0.50
C LEU A 96 4.69 16.39 0.13
N ARG A 97 5.25 16.41 1.34
CA ARG A 97 5.62 17.67 2.01
C ARG A 97 6.85 18.30 1.39
N MET A 98 7.90 17.51 1.18
CA MET A 98 9.24 18.03 0.86
C MET A 98 9.50 18.16 -0.64
N VAL A 99 8.98 17.22 -1.43
CA VAL A 99 9.27 17.10 -2.86
C VAL A 99 8.14 17.65 -3.69
N ALA A 100 6.90 17.24 -3.39
CA ALA A 100 5.73 17.81 -4.03
C ALA A 100 5.46 19.25 -3.54
N GLY A 101 5.99 19.63 -2.37
CA GLY A 101 5.87 20.98 -1.82
C GLY A 101 4.43 21.35 -1.48
N LEU A 102 3.57 20.37 -1.26
CA LEU A 102 2.16 20.61 -0.99
C LEU A 102 1.96 21.10 0.44
N PRO A 103 0.99 22.00 0.68
CA PRO A 103 0.54 22.30 2.02
C PRO A 103 -0.16 21.06 2.62
N GLU A 104 -0.16 20.95 3.96
CA GLU A 104 -0.67 19.75 4.66
C GLU A 104 -2.09 19.36 4.26
N HIS A 105 -2.96 20.35 4.03
CA HIS A 105 -4.36 20.09 3.67
C HIS A 105 -4.49 19.50 2.26
N GLU A 106 -3.69 19.95 1.29
CA GLU A 106 -3.67 19.36 -0.06
C GLU A 106 -3.01 17.98 -0.05
N ALA A 107 -1.91 17.82 0.69
CA ALA A 107 -1.25 16.52 0.83
C ALA A 107 -2.16 15.47 1.48
N ALA A 108 -2.92 15.86 2.51
CA ALA A 108 -3.93 15.01 3.13
C ALA A 108 -5.05 14.64 2.14
N ALA A 109 -5.54 15.61 1.37
CA ALA A 109 -6.55 15.38 0.33
C ALA A 109 -6.05 14.46 -0.79
N VAL A 110 -4.78 14.55 -1.18
CA VAL A 110 -4.15 13.65 -2.16
C VAL A 110 -4.13 12.20 -1.66
N LEU A 111 -3.88 11.98 -0.37
CA LEU A 111 -3.87 10.65 0.24
C LEU A 111 -5.28 10.16 0.63
N GLY A 112 -6.32 11.00 0.52
CA GLY A 112 -7.68 10.66 0.95
C GLY A 112 -7.82 10.52 2.47
N VAL A 113 -6.97 11.20 3.25
CA VAL A 113 -6.98 11.14 4.73
C VAL A 113 -7.28 12.51 5.33
N THR A 114 -7.62 12.54 6.62
CA THR A 114 -7.79 13.81 7.33
C THR A 114 -6.45 14.54 7.51
N ARG A 115 -6.49 15.87 7.64
CA ARG A 115 -5.29 16.67 7.95
C ARG A 115 -4.61 16.23 9.25
N ALA A 116 -5.39 15.85 10.27
CA ALA A 116 -4.85 15.39 11.54
C ALA A 116 -4.07 14.07 11.37
N THR A 117 -4.62 13.12 10.59
CA THR A 117 -3.96 11.85 10.26
C THR A 117 -2.66 12.09 9.48
N TYR A 118 -2.69 12.97 8.48
CA TYR A 118 -1.50 13.34 7.72
C TYR A 118 -0.41 13.94 8.62
N ARG A 119 -0.77 14.89 9.49
CA ARG A 119 0.18 15.53 10.41
C ARG A 119 0.81 14.54 11.38
N LEU A 120 0.02 13.61 11.92
CA LEU A 120 0.51 12.56 12.80
C LEU A 120 1.46 11.60 12.07
N GLY A 121 1.13 11.20 10.84
CA GLY A 121 2.01 10.38 10.00
C GLY A 121 3.32 11.09 9.68
N LEU A 122 3.26 12.39 9.39
CA LEU A 122 4.42 13.21 9.13
C LEU A 122 5.32 13.31 10.38
N GLN A 123 4.75 13.60 11.55
CA GLN A 123 5.49 13.64 12.82
C GLN A 123 6.22 12.32 13.09
N ARG A 124 5.56 11.18 12.92
CA ARG A 124 6.15 9.86 13.15
C ARG A 124 7.24 9.48 12.15
N ALA A 125 7.16 9.98 10.92
CA ALA A 125 8.09 9.61 9.85
C ALA A 125 9.44 10.34 9.91
N LEU A 126 9.55 11.38 10.74
CA LEU A 126 10.70 12.29 10.71
C LEU A 126 11.67 12.04 11.86
N PRO A 127 12.92 12.50 11.73
CA PRO A 127 13.89 12.40 12.82
C PRO A 127 13.41 13.16 14.06
N HIS A 128 13.57 12.52 15.21
CA HIS A 128 13.35 13.12 16.52
C HIS A 128 14.70 13.34 17.20
N ARG A 129 14.78 14.35 18.06
CA ARG A 129 15.92 14.55 18.96
C ARG A 129 15.87 13.51 20.09
N GLU A 130 16.97 13.37 20.84
CA GLU A 130 17.08 12.49 22.02
C GLU A 130 15.98 12.70 23.07
N ASP A 131 15.40 13.90 23.13
CA ASP A 131 14.27 14.25 23.99
C ASP A 131 12.90 13.79 23.45
N GLY A 132 12.87 13.10 22.31
CA GLY A 132 11.64 12.65 21.64
C GLY A 132 10.88 13.78 20.93
N SER A 133 11.38 15.02 20.92
CA SER A 133 10.78 16.13 20.17
C SER A 133 11.18 16.09 18.69
N PRO A 134 10.37 16.63 17.76
CA PRO A 134 10.75 16.73 16.36
C PRO A 134 12.03 17.57 16.18
N ASP A 135 12.98 17.12 15.36
CA ASP A 135 14.20 17.88 15.07
C ASP A 135 14.01 18.80 13.85
N PRO A 136 13.84 20.13 14.04
CA PRO A 136 13.64 21.06 12.93
C PRO A 136 14.89 21.20 12.04
N GLU A 137 16.09 20.97 12.56
CA GLU A 137 17.32 21.10 11.78
C GLU A 137 17.54 19.90 10.87
N ALA A 138 17.32 18.68 11.37
CA ALA A 138 17.22 17.50 10.51
C ALA A 138 16.16 17.70 9.43
N TRP A 139 15.02 18.31 9.78
CA TRP A 139 13.96 18.56 8.82
C TRP A 139 14.37 19.48 7.67
N ARG A 140 15.01 20.60 8.02
CA ARG A 140 15.55 21.55 7.05
C ARG A 140 16.62 20.90 6.16
N ARG A 141 17.54 20.12 6.74
CA ARG A 141 18.58 19.40 5.97
C ARG A 141 17.97 18.44 4.94
N ILE A 142 16.92 17.70 5.31
CA ILE A 142 16.21 16.79 4.38
C ILE A 142 15.57 17.59 3.24
N ALA A 143 14.88 18.69 3.55
CA ALA A 143 14.24 19.54 2.56
C ALA A 143 15.26 20.15 1.57
N GLU A 144 16.39 20.65 2.10
CA GLU A 144 17.47 21.23 1.31
C GLU A 144 18.14 20.18 0.42
N ALA A 145 18.44 19.00 0.95
CA ALA A 145 18.99 17.89 0.18
C ALA A 145 18.02 17.44 -0.93
N ALA A 146 16.72 17.38 -0.65
CA ALA A 146 15.70 17.02 -1.63
C ALA A 146 15.67 18.05 -2.77
N GLN A 147 15.64 19.34 -2.41
CA GLN A 147 15.62 20.42 -3.38
C GLN A 147 16.93 20.51 -4.19
N ALA A 148 18.07 20.24 -3.58
CA ALA A 148 19.36 20.14 -4.25
C ALA A 148 19.37 19.00 -5.28
N ALA A 149 18.90 17.81 -4.89
CA ALA A 149 18.81 16.65 -5.78
C ALA A 149 17.84 16.92 -6.95
N ILE A 150 16.68 17.54 -6.71
CA ILE A 150 15.73 17.92 -7.77
C ILE A 150 16.36 18.90 -8.76
N ARG A 151 17.15 19.87 -8.28
CA ARG A 151 17.86 20.84 -9.13
C ARG A 151 19.00 20.21 -9.90
N ALA A 152 19.69 19.24 -9.31
CA ALA A 152 20.84 18.54 -9.89
C ALA A 152 20.45 17.32 -10.77
N LEU A 153 19.17 17.22 -11.19
CA LEU A 153 18.73 16.15 -12.08
C LEU A 153 19.60 16.09 -13.36
N PRO A 154 20.10 14.90 -13.77
CA PRO A 154 20.97 14.79 -14.93
C PRO A 154 20.32 15.34 -16.22
N PRO A 155 21.07 16.05 -17.08
CA PRO A 155 20.54 16.67 -18.28
C PRO A 155 19.95 15.64 -19.26
N ASP A 156 20.54 14.45 -19.36
CA ASP A 156 20.03 13.34 -20.19
C ASP A 156 18.65 12.86 -19.72
N ARG A 157 18.44 12.82 -18.40
CA ARG A 157 17.13 12.48 -17.82
C ARG A 157 16.12 13.59 -18.08
N LEU A 158 16.51 14.86 -18.00
CA LEU A 158 15.64 15.98 -18.36
C LEU A 158 15.22 15.92 -19.84
N ALA A 159 16.14 15.61 -20.76
CA ALA A 159 15.82 15.43 -22.17
C ALA A 159 14.84 14.27 -22.39
N ARG A 160 15.03 13.15 -21.69
CA ARG A 160 14.09 12.02 -21.69
C ARG A 160 12.70 12.44 -21.20
N LEU A 161 12.61 13.12 -20.05
CA LEU A 161 11.35 13.60 -19.49
C LEU A 161 10.62 14.57 -20.44
N ALA A 162 11.36 15.45 -21.12
CA ALA A 162 10.78 16.33 -22.13
C ALA A 162 10.16 15.53 -23.30
N GLY A 163 10.83 14.47 -23.76
CA GLY A 163 10.30 13.55 -24.78
C GLY A 163 9.06 12.79 -24.31
N LEU A 164 9.04 12.34 -23.05
CA LEU A 164 7.86 11.69 -22.44
C LEU A 164 6.66 12.65 -22.37
N ARG A 165 6.89 13.88 -21.92
CA ARG A 165 5.86 14.94 -21.90
C ARG A 165 5.30 15.21 -23.30
N GLU A 166 6.15 15.30 -24.32
CA GLU A 166 5.72 15.54 -25.70
C GLU A 166 4.95 14.37 -26.31
N ALA A 167 5.26 13.14 -25.92
CA ALA A 167 4.48 11.97 -26.29
C ALA A 167 3.12 11.96 -25.56
N ALA A 168 3.11 12.22 -24.25
CA ALA A 168 1.90 12.33 -23.44
C ALA A 168 0.95 13.42 -23.98
N LEU A 169 1.48 14.57 -24.39
CA LEU A 169 0.70 15.66 -25.00
C LEU A 169 0.13 15.29 -26.39
N ARG A 170 0.65 14.25 -27.03
CA ARG A 170 0.10 13.66 -28.26
C ARG A 170 -0.85 12.49 -27.98
N GLY A 171 -1.13 12.18 -26.71
CA GLY A 171 -1.91 11.01 -26.31
C GLY A 171 -1.20 9.68 -26.60
N GLN A 172 0.11 9.70 -26.79
CA GLN A 172 0.91 8.51 -27.04
C GLN A 172 1.61 8.11 -25.74
N VAL A 173 1.51 6.83 -25.37
CA VAL A 173 2.38 6.25 -24.34
C VAL A 173 3.62 5.73 -25.08
N PRO A 174 4.77 6.43 -25.03
CA PRO A 174 5.96 5.96 -25.75
C PRO A 174 6.47 4.67 -25.09
N PRO A 175 6.89 3.66 -25.88
CA PRO A 175 7.56 2.51 -25.32
C PRO A 175 8.87 2.97 -24.68
N LEU A 176 9.00 2.78 -23.37
CA LEU A 176 10.20 3.12 -22.62
C LEU A 176 11.33 2.20 -23.09
N ARG A 177 12.19 2.73 -23.97
CA ARG A 177 13.45 2.05 -24.30
C ARG A 177 14.39 2.20 -23.12
N ARG A 178 14.88 1.07 -22.61
CA ARG A 178 15.97 1.01 -21.64
C ARG A 178 17.23 1.63 -22.26
N PHE A 179 17.45 2.92 -22.00
CA PHE A 179 18.72 3.58 -22.28
C PHE A 179 19.47 3.72 -20.96
N PRO A 180 20.73 3.26 -20.87
CA PRO A 180 21.51 3.47 -19.65
C PRO A 180 21.67 4.98 -19.44
N LEU A 181 21.06 5.50 -18.38
CA LEU A 181 21.43 6.84 -17.89
C LEU A 181 22.88 6.73 -17.44
N GLN A 182 23.79 7.46 -18.10
CA GLN A 182 25.16 7.58 -17.62
C GLN A 182 25.11 8.33 -16.28
N ARG A 183 25.24 7.57 -15.19
CA ARG A 183 25.44 8.10 -13.86
C ARG A 183 26.67 9.02 -13.91
N ALA A 184 26.50 10.28 -13.52
CA ALA A 184 27.62 11.19 -13.34
C ALA A 184 28.46 10.69 -12.16
N VAL A 185 29.45 9.85 -12.46
CA VAL A 185 30.45 9.43 -11.49
C VAL A 185 31.29 10.66 -11.18
N VAL A 186 31.13 11.21 -9.98
CA VAL A 186 32.10 12.15 -9.42
C VAL A 186 33.42 11.39 -9.38
N ALA A 187 34.41 11.86 -10.15
CA ALA A 187 35.71 11.20 -10.25
C ALA A 187 36.37 11.15 -8.86
N PRO A 188 36.65 9.95 -8.30
CA PRO A 188 37.56 9.85 -7.17
C PRO A 188 38.98 10.24 -7.61
N PRO A 189 39.86 10.68 -6.68
CA PRO A 189 41.27 10.92 -7.00
C PRO A 189 41.92 9.66 -7.61
N PRO A 190 43.00 9.80 -8.40
CA PRO A 190 43.55 8.72 -9.19
C PRO A 190 44.10 7.62 -8.27
N VAL A 191 43.28 6.59 -8.05
CA VAL A 191 43.76 5.31 -7.57
C VAL A 191 44.20 4.54 -8.81
N GLU A 192 45.44 4.05 -8.78
CA GLU A 192 46.04 3.25 -9.85
C GLU A 192 45.03 2.23 -10.39
N ALA A 193 44.90 2.23 -11.71
CA ALA A 193 43.93 1.44 -12.45
C ALA A 193 44.14 -0.06 -12.21
N ALA A 194 43.42 -0.61 -11.23
CA ALA A 194 43.11 -2.03 -11.21
C ALA A 194 42.20 -2.30 -12.41
N ALA A 195 42.64 -3.23 -13.28
CA ALA A 195 41.90 -3.69 -14.44
C ALA A 195 40.43 -4.04 -14.08
N PRO A 196 39.46 -3.85 -14.98
CA PRO A 196 38.10 -4.26 -14.73
C PRO A 196 38.09 -5.77 -14.47
N ALA A 197 37.80 -6.15 -13.23
CA ALA A 197 37.52 -7.53 -12.89
C ALA A 197 36.25 -7.93 -13.65
N ALA A 198 36.45 -8.51 -14.83
CA ALA A 198 35.44 -9.31 -15.48
C ALA A 198 34.93 -10.28 -14.40
N ARG A 199 33.65 -10.14 -14.03
CA ARG A 199 32.97 -11.10 -13.17
C ARG A 199 32.89 -12.42 -13.94
N THR A 200 33.99 -13.17 -13.91
CA THR A 200 33.95 -14.61 -13.98
C THR A 200 33.19 -15.03 -12.74
N ARG A 201 31.85 -15.08 -12.85
CA ARG A 201 31.04 -15.85 -11.90
C ARG A 201 31.68 -17.22 -11.88
N ALA A 202 32.36 -17.51 -10.78
CA ALA A 202 33.16 -18.71 -10.62
C ALA A 202 32.26 -19.89 -10.95
N ARG A 203 32.49 -20.54 -12.10
CA ARG A 203 31.76 -21.74 -12.55
C ARG A 203 31.92 -22.89 -11.54
N TRP A 204 32.82 -22.73 -10.55
CA TRP A 204 33.04 -23.62 -9.41
C TRP A 204 32.13 -23.35 -8.20
N LEU A 205 31.41 -22.22 -8.14
CA LEU A 205 30.38 -21.97 -7.12
C LEU A 205 29.01 -22.57 -7.50
N TRP A 206 28.86 -23.04 -8.75
CA TRP A 206 27.66 -23.74 -9.21
C TRP A 206 27.31 -24.99 -8.39
N PRO A 207 28.27 -25.89 -8.04
CA PRO A 207 27.96 -27.02 -7.15
C PRO A 207 27.58 -26.57 -5.74
N ALA A 208 28.21 -25.51 -5.21
CA ALA A 208 27.87 -24.98 -3.90
C ALA A 208 26.46 -24.36 -3.89
N GLN A 209 26.09 -23.60 -4.93
CA GLN A 209 24.73 -23.08 -5.08
C GLN A 209 23.70 -24.16 -5.33
N ALA A 210 24.03 -25.19 -6.11
CA ALA A 210 23.15 -26.34 -6.32
C ALA A 210 22.90 -27.09 -5.01
N LEU A 211 23.93 -27.25 -4.18
CA LEU A 211 23.82 -27.91 -2.87
C LEU A 211 22.99 -27.07 -1.89
N VAL A 212 23.15 -25.74 -1.87
CA VAL A 212 22.32 -24.83 -1.06
C VAL A 212 20.87 -24.84 -1.55
N LEU A 213 20.62 -24.78 -2.86
CA LEU A 213 19.27 -24.90 -3.42
C LEU A 213 18.63 -26.25 -3.09
N LEU A 214 19.39 -27.33 -3.16
CA LEU A 214 18.89 -28.67 -2.85
C LEU A 214 18.62 -28.83 -1.35
N ALA A 215 19.46 -28.27 -0.48
CA ALA A 215 19.21 -28.20 0.95
C ALA A 215 17.98 -27.33 1.29
N MET A 216 17.78 -26.22 0.59
CA MET A 216 16.63 -25.33 0.77
C MET A 216 15.34 -25.99 0.28
N LEU A 217 15.39 -26.69 -0.86
CA LEU A 217 14.26 -27.48 -1.36
C LEU A 217 13.96 -28.69 -0.46
N ALA A 218 14.97 -29.34 0.10
CA ALA A 218 14.79 -30.42 1.06
C ALA A 218 14.18 -29.92 2.37
N ALA A 219 14.65 -28.78 2.90
CA ALA A 219 14.06 -28.14 4.07
C ALA A 219 12.60 -27.71 3.80
N LEU A 220 12.32 -27.14 2.63
CA LEU A 220 10.98 -26.76 2.23
C LEU A 220 10.06 -27.97 2.05
N ALA A 221 10.54 -29.04 1.42
CA ALA A 221 9.81 -30.31 1.32
C ALA A 221 9.57 -30.93 2.72
N TRP A 222 10.52 -30.78 3.64
CA TRP A 222 10.37 -31.22 5.02
C TRP A 222 9.25 -30.50 5.76
N THR A 223 9.03 -29.20 5.48
CA THR A 223 7.90 -28.46 6.06
C THR A 223 6.53 -28.94 5.55
N TRP A 224 6.49 -29.67 4.44
CA TRP A 224 5.27 -30.25 3.86
C TRP A 224 5.24 -31.78 4.02
N ARG A 225 6.16 -32.38 4.79
CA ARG A 225 6.19 -33.84 5.01
C ARG A 225 4.90 -34.34 5.67
N ASP A 226 4.30 -33.53 6.55
CA ASP A 226 3.08 -33.86 7.27
C ASP A 226 1.81 -33.53 6.45
N ALA A 227 1.97 -32.98 5.24
CA ALA A 227 0.89 -32.65 4.30
C ALA A 227 0.85 -33.58 3.07
N TRP A 228 1.65 -34.64 3.04
CA TRP A 228 1.61 -35.65 1.98
C TRP A 228 0.39 -36.57 2.14
N PRO A 229 -0.41 -36.81 1.09
CA PRO A 229 -1.58 -37.66 1.18
C PRO A 229 -1.14 -39.11 1.39
N GLY A 230 -1.42 -39.65 2.58
CA GLY A 230 -1.13 -41.03 2.94
C GLY A 230 -0.44 -41.22 4.30
N GLY A 231 0.06 -40.15 4.93
CA GLY A 231 0.39 -40.15 6.34
C GLY A 231 -0.84 -39.76 7.14
N GLY A 232 -1.59 -40.74 7.67
CA GLY A 232 -2.64 -40.45 8.63
C GLY A 232 -2.05 -39.59 9.75
N LEU A 233 -2.54 -38.35 9.85
CA LEU A 233 -2.40 -37.59 11.06
C LEU A 233 -2.97 -38.48 12.17
N ASP A 234 -2.19 -38.70 13.22
CA ASP A 234 -2.67 -39.32 14.45
C ASP A 234 -4.06 -38.78 14.77
N ASP A 235 -4.94 -39.67 15.18
CA ASP A 235 -6.37 -39.50 15.50
C ASP A 235 -6.65 -38.45 16.61
N ASP A 236 -5.62 -37.70 17.02
CA ASP A 236 -5.59 -36.81 18.17
C ASP A 236 -5.57 -35.32 17.78
N THR A 237 -5.68 -34.99 16.49
CA THR A 237 -5.95 -33.59 16.05
C THR A 237 -7.43 -33.40 15.75
N THR A 238 -8.29 -33.87 16.65
CA THR A 238 -9.71 -33.51 16.65
C THR A 238 -9.85 -32.05 17.05
N ILE A 239 -10.44 -31.24 16.18
CA ILE A 239 -10.81 -29.85 16.48
C ILE A 239 -11.70 -29.90 17.74
N ARG A 240 -11.19 -29.45 18.88
CA ARG A 240 -11.99 -29.30 20.11
C ARG A 240 -12.85 -28.07 19.97
N ILE A 241 -14.12 -28.30 19.71
CA ILE A 241 -15.16 -27.27 19.80
C ILE A 241 -15.65 -27.32 21.24
N GLU A 242 -15.28 -26.32 22.02
CA GLU A 242 -15.80 -26.13 23.37
C GLU A 242 -16.90 -25.08 23.30
N ALA A 243 -18.12 -25.45 23.70
CA ALA A 243 -19.22 -24.51 23.79
C ALA A 243 -18.86 -23.43 24.81
N LEU A 244 -18.85 -22.17 24.38
CA LEU A 244 -18.75 -21.06 25.31
C LEU A 244 -19.92 -21.14 26.30
N PRO A 245 -19.69 -20.85 27.60
CA PRO A 245 -20.78 -20.76 28.55
C PRO A 245 -21.82 -19.77 28.02
N ASP A 246 -23.11 -20.08 28.23
CA ASP A 246 -24.22 -19.24 27.80
C ASP A 246 -23.90 -17.78 28.10
N ALA A 247 -23.93 -16.96 27.05
CA ALA A 247 -23.56 -15.55 27.15
C ALA A 247 -24.34 -14.92 28.29
N GLN A 248 -23.63 -14.53 29.34
CA GLN A 248 -24.25 -13.90 30.49
C GLN A 248 -24.97 -12.65 29.97
N ALA A 249 -26.25 -12.50 30.30
CA ALA A 249 -27.00 -11.31 29.94
C ALA A 249 -26.21 -10.06 30.39
N PRO A 250 -26.10 -9.03 29.55
CA PRO A 250 -25.29 -7.86 29.85
C PRO A 250 -25.66 -7.29 31.22
N ALA A 251 -24.64 -6.93 32.01
CA ALA A 251 -24.80 -6.50 33.39
C ALA A 251 -25.75 -5.30 33.56
N ALA A 252 -25.93 -4.51 32.50
CA ALA A 252 -27.00 -3.54 32.36
C ALA A 252 -27.35 -3.38 30.88
N THR A 253 -28.64 -3.35 30.58
CA THR A 253 -29.16 -2.81 29.32
C THR A 253 -29.53 -1.34 29.54
N TYR A 254 -29.32 -0.50 28.53
CA TYR A 254 -29.93 0.82 28.56
C TYR A 254 -31.44 0.69 28.58
N ASP A 255 -32.11 1.55 29.34
CA ASP A 255 -33.56 1.70 29.25
C ASP A 255 -33.95 2.11 27.82
N ALA A 256 -35.16 1.78 27.37
CA ALA A 256 -35.64 1.99 26.02
C ALA A 256 -35.47 3.45 25.56
N GLU A 257 -35.69 4.42 26.45
CA GLU A 257 -35.48 5.84 26.16
C GLU A 257 -34.01 6.17 25.92
N VAL A 258 -33.11 5.64 26.75
CA VAL A 258 -31.66 5.87 26.63
C VAL A 258 -31.09 5.14 25.41
N ALA A 259 -31.59 3.94 25.13
CA ALA A 259 -31.23 3.17 23.93
C ALA A 259 -31.64 3.92 22.65
N LEU A 260 -32.83 4.53 22.64
CA LEU A 260 -33.29 5.35 21.52
C LEU A 260 -32.40 6.59 21.36
N LEU A 261 -32.12 7.33 22.44
CA LEU A 261 -31.30 8.55 22.40
C LEU A 261 -29.84 8.30 22.03
N THR A 262 -29.33 7.09 22.25
CA THR A 262 -27.95 6.69 21.92
C THR A 262 -27.86 5.90 20.62
N ALA A 263 -28.99 5.70 19.91
CA ALA A 263 -29.01 5.01 18.64
C ALA A 263 -28.17 5.79 17.61
N PRO A 264 -27.23 5.13 16.89
CA PRO A 264 -26.42 5.79 15.86
C PRO A 264 -27.24 6.51 14.78
N ASP A 265 -28.47 6.02 14.53
CA ASP A 265 -29.39 6.53 13.53
C ASP A 265 -30.54 7.36 14.13
N PHE A 266 -30.39 7.87 15.36
CA PHE A 266 -31.44 8.65 16.05
C PHE A 266 -31.94 9.85 15.24
N ASP A 267 -31.04 10.54 14.53
CA ASP A 267 -31.39 11.68 13.68
C ASP A 267 -32.31 11.26 12.52
N LEU A 268 -32.13 10.07 11.96
CA LEU A 268 -32.99 9.51 10.90
C LEU A 268 -34.35 9.08 11.45
N LEU A 269 -34.38 8.54 12.67
CA LEU A 269 -35.62 8.10 13.34
C LEU A 269 -36.51 9.28 13.74
N THR A 270 -35.93 10.44 14.02
CA THR A 270 -36.66 11.66 14.40
C THR A 270 -37.03 12.57 13.22
N GLU A 271 -36.54 12.26 12.02
CA GLU A 271 -36.84 13.01 10.81
C GLU A 271 -38.32 12.86 10.41
N ALA A 272 -38.98 13.96 10.05
CA ALA A 272 -40.41 14.00 9.75
C ALA A 272 -40.83 13.01 8.63
N ASP A 273 -42.04 12.48 8.69
CA ASP A 273 -42.57 11.45 7.77
C ASP A 273 -42.46 11.79 6.27
N ALA A 274 -42.27 13.07 5.92
CA ALA A 274 -42.09 13.54 4.55
C ALA A 274 -40.62 13.47 4.04
N ALA A 275 -39.72 12.78 4.73
CA ALA A 275 -38.33 12.64 4.31
C ALA A 275 -38.23 11.92 2.95
N THR A 276 -37.46 12.48 2.01
CA THR A 276 -37.39 12.00 0.62
C THR A 276 -36.91 10.55 0.48
N TRP A 277 -36.12 10.05 1.42
CA TRP A 277 -35.67 8.66 1.43
C TRP A 277 -36.80 7.67 1.78
N ARG A 278 -37.85 8.12 2.48
CA ARG A 278 -39.04 7.30 2.77
C ARG A 278 -39.92 7.10 1.55
N GLU A 279 -39.79 7.91 0.51
CA GLU A 279 -40.50 7.72 -0.76
C GLU A 279 -39.66 6.97 -1.80
N ASP A 280 -38.44 6.55 -1.46
CA ASP A 280 -37.52 5.89 -2.41
C ASP A 280 -37.91 4.41 -2.63
N PRO A 281 -38.35 4.03 -3.85
CA PRO A 281 -38.71 2.64 -4.15
C PRO A 281 -37.53 1.67 -4.05
N ALA A 282 -36.27 2.13 -4.21
CA ALA A 282 -35.10 1.29 -4.02
C ALA A 282 -34.88 0.94 -2.54
N PHE A 283 -35.19 1.88 -1.64
CA PHE A 283 -35.14 1.64 -0.19
C PHE A 283 -36.17 0.58 0.24
N TYR A 284 -37.40 0.64 -0.27
CA TYR A 284 -38.42 -0.38 0.02
C TYR A 284 -38.08 -1.76 -0.53
N ALA A 285 -37.47 -1.85 -1.71
CA ALA A 285 -37.03 -3.13 -2.27
C ALA A 285 -35.94 -3.81 -1.42
N TRP A 286 -35.02 -3.02 -0.85
CA TRP A 286 -34.04 -3.52 0.12
C TRP A 286 -34.68 -3.87 1.46
N LEU A 287 -35.57 -3.02 1.98
CA LEU A 287 -36.23 -3.25 3.26
C LEU A 287 -37.12 -4.50 3.24
N SER A 288 -37.84 -4.76 2.15
CA SER A 288 -38.64 -5.99 2.03
C SER A 288 -37.77 -7.25 2.13
N THR A 289 -36.58 -7.24 1.52
CA THR A 289 -35.65 -8.39 1.64
C THR A 289 -35.09 -8.59 3.04
N GLN A 290 -35.02 -7.53 3.86
CA GLN A 290 -34.56 -7.63 5.25
C GLN A 290 -35.68 -8.02 6.21
N ILE A 291 -36.92 -7.58 5.97
CA ILE A 291 -38.09 -7.95 6.78
C ILE A 291 -38.50 -9.41 6.52
N GLU A 292 -38.32 -9.90 5.29
CA GLU A 292 -38.55 -11.31 4.95
C GLU A 292 -37.41 -12.25 5.36
N ALA A 293 -36.28 -11.73 5.88
CA ALA A 293 -35.28 -12.59 6.47
C ALA A 293 -35.89 -13.27 7.70
N PRO A 294 -36.09 -14.60 7.71
CA PRO A 294 -36.57 -15.28 8.90
C PRO A 294 -35.56 -14.99 10.02
N VAL A 295 -36.06 -14.67 11.23
CA VAL A 295 -35.24 -14.72 12.44
C VAL A 295 -34.51 -16.05 12.38
N ASP A 296 -33.19 -16.00 12.42
CA ASP A 296 -32.34 -17.18 12.37
C ASP A 296 -32.55 -17.97 13.67
N ASP A 297 -33.62 -18.74 13.70
CA ASP A 297 -33.98 -19.68 14.76
C ASP A 297 -33.30 -21.02 14.51
N THR A 298 -32.17 -21.01 13.79
CA THR A 298 -31.24 -22.13 13.75
C THR A 298 -30.65 -22.31 15.15
N ARG A 299 -31.44 -22.92 16.04
CA ARG A 299 -30.87 -23.89 16.97
C ARG A 299 -30.01 -24.82 16.11
N ASP A 300 -28.70 -24.70 16.25
CA ASP A 300 -27.74 -25.60 15.63
C ASP A 300 -28.10 -27.03 16.03
N ALA A 301 -28.76 -27.75 15.12
CA ALA A 301 -29.13 -29.16 15.31
C ALA A 301 -27.90 -30.08 15.50
N HIS A 302 -26.69 -29.54 15.30
CA HIS A 302 -25.42 -30.19 15.59
C HIS A 302 -25.01 -30.13 17.07
N LEU A 303 -25.72 -29.38 17.92
CA LEU A 303 -25.48 -29.30 19.37
C LEU A 303 -26.40 -30.22 20.19
N ASP A 304 -27.37 -30.90 19.57
CA ASP A 304 -28.19 -31.87 20.29
C ASP A 304 -27.39 -33.15 20.53
N ALA A 305 -27.00 -33.30 21.80
CA ALA A 305 -26.60 -34.49 22.52
C ALA A 305 -26.35 -35.74 21.66
N VAL A 306 -25.07 -36.10 21.49
CA VAL A 306 -24.70 -37.50 21.27
C VAL A 306 -25.26 -38.28 22.47
N PRO A 307 -26.15 -39.26 22.28
CA PRO A 307 -26.62 -40.08 23.38
C PRO A 307 -25.42 -40.80 23.98
N ASP A 308 -25.25 -40.60 25.28
CA ASP A 308 -24.27 -41.29 26.12
C ASP A 308 -24.71 -42.75 26.28
N THR A 309 -24.53 -43.54 25.21
CA THR A 309 -24.71 -44.99 25.24
C THR A 309 -23.54 -45.65 24.52
N ALA A 310 -22.39 -45.65 25.18
CA ALA A 310 -21.36 -46.65 24.98
C ALA A 310 -20.99 -47.27 26.33
N ASP A 311 -22.00 -47.77 27.05
CA ASP A 311 -21.80 -48.81 28.04
C ASP A 311 -22.33 -50.13 27.45
N GLY A 312 -21.44 -51.11 27.32
CA GLY A 312 -21.78 -52.46 26.88
C GLY A 312 -21.54 -52.78 25.39
N MET A 313 -20.27 -52.93 25.00
CA MET A 313 -19.95 -54.00 24.04
C MET A 313 -18.71 -54.77 24.50
N GLU A 314 -19.01 -55.65 25.46
CA GLU A 314 -18.16 -56.72 25.96
C GLU A 314 -17.71 -57.60 24.76
N THR A 315 -16.40 -57.75 24.63
CA THR A 315 -15.76 -58.64 23.66
C THR A 315 -16.11 -60.09 24.02
N THR A 316 -17.01 -60.73 23.26
CA THR A 316 -17.22 -62.19 23.33
C THR A 316 -16.78 -62.83 22.02
N ASP A 317 -15.66 -63.54 22.14
CA ASP A 317 -15.22 -64.78 21.48
C ASP A 317 -15.66 -65.19 20.07
N ALA A 318 -14.62 -65.64 19.33
CA ALA A 318 -14.49 -66.86 18.52
C ALA A 318 -15.59 -67.27 17.51
N ASP A 319 -15.23 -67.27 16.22
CA ASP A 319 -14.98 -68.52 15.48
C ASP A 319 -14.48 -68.27 14.03
N LEU A 320 -13.56 -69.15 13.61
CA LEU A 320 -12.90 -69.37 12.30
C LEU A 320 -11.65 -68.54 11.93
#